data_AF-A0A518F105-F1
#
_entry.id   AF-A0A518F105-F1
#
_cell.length_a   1.000
_cell.length_b   1.000
_cell.length_c   1.000
_cell.angle_alpha   90.00
_cell.angle_beta   90.00
_cell.angle_gamma   90.00
#
_symmetry.space_group_name_H-M   'P 1'
#
loop_
_entity.id
_entity.type
_entity.pdbx_description
1 polymer ?
#
loop_
_entity_poly.entity_id
_entity_poly.type
_entity_poly.pdbx_seq_one_letter_code
_entity_poly.pdbx_strand_id
1 'polypeptide(L)'
;MSVDPQAANLYPLLDPEWEAKTRHAGWLVLIPFFGWPMVLGYRKAQIEHFFWPQERAMPEWDGRHLEHCVNGFRAMGVIQLYLLPLWIALSLQVSAAGFRPGIETLIGCAICLAFLAFLNVAFPVLVTLFSLPVGGGPYLERGDAAWMIALFHLIIFLLPAGFLRVSATGRFRSAFQLTRTIPLVVRRFRDYVTAWWYALFMNLPPLPLLPFAPWGMFWGYLSSVALFNQILIDEPSGHGPDRIRGESWLARSLDAPPPGPGVRIWRSPWVIVPLPRRRQSAEG
;
A
#
# COMPACT_ATOMS: atom_id res chain seq x y z
N MET A 1 6.38 18.25 -9.73
CA MET A 1 4.96 18.38 -10.11
C MET A 1 4.09 18.17 -8.88
N SER A 2 2.77 18.29 -9.03
CA SER A 2 1.81 17.68 -8.11
C SER A 2 1.67 16.19 -8.45
N VAL A 3 1.31 15.37 -7.47
CA VAL A 3 0.98 13.95 -7.69
C VAL A 3 -0.14 13.84 -8.75
N ASP A 4 0.01 12.93 -9.71
CA ASP A 4 -0.97 12.59 -10.75
C ASP A 4 -1.60 11.20 -10.48
N PRO A 5 -2.81 11.16 -9.89
CA PRO A 5 -3.52 9.92 -9.62
C PRO A 5 -3.96 9.17 -10.88
N GLN A 6 -4.27 9.89 -11.96
CA GLN A 6 -4.73 9.25 -13.19
C GLN A 6 -3.59 8.49 -13.84
N ALA A 7 -2.41 9.10 -13.95
CA ALA A 7 -1.23 8.43 -14.48
C ALA A 7 -0.83 7.23 -13.60
N ALA A 8 -0.85 7.38 -12.27
CA ALA A 8 -0.57 6.27 -11.35
C ALA A 8 -1.58 5.11 -11.46
N ASN A 9 -2.86 5.41 -11.74
CA ASN A 9 -3.88 4.38 -11.90
C ASN A 9 -3.78 3.67 -13.24
N LEU A 10 -3.46 4.39 -14.31
CA LEU A 10 -3.36 3.83 -15.67
C LEU A 10 -1.99 3.20 -15.94
N TYR A 11 -1.01 3.45 -15.09
CA TYR A 11 0.34 2.92 -15.17
C TYR A 11 0.43 1.44 -15.57
N PRO A 12 -0.31 0.49 -14.94
CA PRO A 12 -0.16 -0.91 -15.30
C PRO A 12 -0.56 -1.21 -16.76
N LEU A 13 -1.47 -0.43 -17.36
CA LEU A 13 -1.90 -0.61 -18.76
C LEU A 13 -0.81 -0.35 -19.78
N LEU A 14 0.30 0.25 -19.37
CA LEU A 14 1.45 0.51 -20.24
C LEU A 14 2.31 -0.75 -20.44
N ASP A 15 2.06 -1.83 -19.69
CA ASP A 15 2.67 -3.14 -19.94
C ASP A 15 1.82 -3.95 -20.95
N PRO A 16 2.36 -4.41 -22.09
CA PRO A 16 1.59 -5.24 -23.03
C PRO A 16 1.00 -6.52 -22.42
N GLU A 17 1.59 -7.02 -21.33
CA GLU A 17 1.18 -8.25 -20.65
C GLU A 17 0.45 -7.97 -19.33
N TRP A 18 -0.04 -6.73 -19.12
CA TRP A 18 -0.69 -6.31 -17.87
C TRP A 18 -1.84 -7.24 -17.48
N GLU A 19 -2.64 -7.72 -18.45
CA GLU A 19 -3.77 -8.62 -18.19
C GLU A 19 -3.30 -9.94 -17.59
N ALA A 20 -2.28 -10.55 -18.20
CA ALA A 20 -1.74 -11.82 -17.75
C ALA A 20 -1.09 -11.67 -16.37
N LYS A 21 -0.30 -10.61 -16.15
CA LYS A 21 0.39 -10.32 -14.87
C LYS A 21 -0.61 -10.03 -13.75
N THR A 22 -1.63 -9.23 -14.03
CA THR A 22 -2.71 -8.92 -13.07
C THR A 22 -3.53 -10.16 -12.76
N ARG A 23 -3.84 -10.96 -13.78
CA ARG A 23 -4.58 -12.21 -13.61
C ARG A 23 -3.81 -13.17 -12.70
N HIS A 24 -2.52 -13.36 -12.97
CA HIS A 24 -1.62 -14.19 -12.16
C HIS A 24 -1.53 -13.71 -10.72
N ALA A 25 -1.37 -12.39 -10.52
CA ALA A 25 -1.31 -11.79 -9.20
C ALA A 25 -2.59 -12.04 -8.38
N GLY A 26 -3.76 -11.90 -9.00
CA GLY A 26 -5.03 -12.19 -8.31
C GLY A 26 -5.16 -13.64 -7.87
N TRP A 27 -4.68 -14.60 -8.69
CA TRP A 27 -4.59 -16.00 -8.28
C TRP A 27 -3.61 -16.21 -7.12
N LEU A 28 -2.45 -15.55 -7.18
CA LEU A 28 -1.46 -15.64 -6.09
C LEU A 28 -2.04 -15.14 -4.77
N VAL A 29 -2.76 -14.00 -4.76
CA VAL A 29 -3.38 -13.43 -3.55
C VAL A 29 -4.34 -14.41 -2.86
N LEU A 30 -4.96 -15.32 -3.60
CA LEU A 30 -5.85 -16.35 -3.06
C LEU A 30 -5.10 -17.49 -2.34
N ILE A 31 -3.78 -17.60 -2.51
CA ILE A 31 -2.95 -18.59 -1.79
C ILE A 31 -2.76 -18.10 -0.36
N PRO A 32 -3.32 -18.78 0.66
CA PRO A 32 -3.18 -18.38 2.05
C PRO A 32 -1.70 -18.30 2.46
N PHE A 33 -1.39 -17.39 3.38
CA PHE A 33 -0.04 -17.10 3.90
C PHE A 33 0.97 -16.53 2.91
N PHE A 34 1.00 -17.00 1.65
CA PHE A 34 2.04 -16.67 0.66
C PHE A 34 1.61 -15.61 -0.34
N GLY A 35 0.35 -15.58 -0.73
CA GLY A 35 -0.16 -14.68 -1.76
C GLY A 35 0.11 -13.21 -1.49
N TRP A 36 -0.22 -12.79 -0.27
CA TRP A 36 -0.01 -11.41 0.15
C TRP A 36 1.48 -11.03 0.26
N PRO A 37 2.37 -11.81 0.92
CA PRO A 37 3.80 -11.58 0.83
C PRO A 37 4.30 -11.48 -0.62
N MET A 38 3.90 -12.37 -1.51
CA MET A 38 4.35 -12.33 -2.90
C MET A 38 3.99 -11.01 -3.59
N VAL A 39 2.76 -10.52 -3.42
CA VAL A 39 2.36 -9.20 -3.93
C VAL A 39 3.13 -8.05 -3.28
N LEU A 40 3.33 -8.09 -1.96
CA LEU A 40 4.11 -7.07 -1.25
C LEU A 40 5.58 -7.04 -1.69
N GLY A 41 6.16 -8.18 -2.00
CA GLY A 41 7.53 -8.27 -2.51
C GLY A 41 7.65 -7.92 -4.00
N TYR A 42 6.61 -8.18 -4.79
CA TYR A 42 6.51 -7.72 -6.17
C TYR A 42 6.64 -6.19 -6.26
N ARG A 43 6.07 -5.45 -5.30
CA ARG A 43 6.28 -3.99 -5.18
C ARG A 43 7.76 -3.61 -5.15
N LYS A 44 8.61 -4.37 -4.47
CA LYS A 44 10.04 -4.04 -4.39
C LYS A 44 10.68 -4.11 -5.79
N ALA A 45 10.36 -5.14 -6.57
CA ALA A 45 10.80 -5.23 -7.96
C ALA A 45 10.18 -4.10 -8.82
N GLN A 46 8.93 -3.75 -8.55
CA GLN A 46 8.25 -2.64 -9.24
C GLN A 46 8.94 -1.30 -9.03
N ILE A 47 9.48 -1.06 -7.83
CA ILE A 47 10.23 0.15 -7.52
C ILE A 47 11.49 0.26 -8.41
N GLU A 48 12.22 -0.85 -8.61
CA GLU A 48 13.39 -0.87 -9.48
C GLU A 48 12.99 -0.49 -10.92
N HIS A 49 11.83 -0.96 -11.39
CA HIS A 49 11.27 -0.58 -12.69
C HIS A 49 10.88 0.88 -12.79
N PHE A 50 10.39 1.50 -11.72
CA PHE A 50 10.02 2.91 -11.78
C PHE A 50 11.20 3.82 -12.05
N PHE A 51 12.34 3.48 -11.48
CA PHE A 51 13.46 4.38 -11.50
C PHE A 51 14.47 4.04 -12.59
N TRP A 52 14.68 2.76 -12.94
CA TRP A 52 15.68 2.38 -13.93
C TRP A 52 15.06 2.26 -15.34
N PRO A 53 15.84 2.43 -16.41
CA PRO A 53 15.35 2.18 -17.76
C PRO A 53 15.04 0.69 -17.93
N GLN A 54 13.75 0.37 -17.98
CA GLN A 54 13.24 -0.97 -18.30
C GLN A 54 12.40 -0.91 -19.58
N GLU A 55 12.38 -2.02 -20.33
CA GLU A 55 11.53 -2.17 -21.52
C GLU A 55 10.05 -2.30 -21.15
N ARG A 56 9.77 -2.96 -20.03
CA ARG A 56 8.42 -3.27 -19.57
C ARG A 56 8.07 -2.46 -18.32
N ALA A 57 6.82 -2.02 -18.27
CA ALA A 57 6.32 -1.26 -17.13
C ALA A 57 6.41 -2.09 -15.86
N MET A 58 5.88 -3.32 -15.90
CA MET A 58 5.71 -4.19 -14.73
C MET A 58 6.79 -5.28 -14.69
N PRO A 59 7.30 -5.67 -13.51
CA PRO A 59 8.21 -6.80 -13.36
C PRO A 59 7.61 -8.11 -13.85
N GLU A 60 8.48 -9.04 -14.25
CA GLU A 60 8.06 -10.42 -14.52
C GLU A 60 7.85 -11.22 -13.22
N TRP A 61 6.88 -12.13 -13.25
CA TRP A 61 6.65 -13.08 -12.17
C TRP A 61 7.59 -14.30 -12.25
N ASP A 62 7.94 -14.70 -13.47
CA ASP A 62 8.57 -15.99 -13.75
C ASP A 62 9.96 -16.11 -13.13
N GLY A 63 10.19 -17.21 -12.42
CA GLY A 63 11.45 -17.52 -11.76
C GLY A 63 11.76 -16.69 -10.51
N ARG A 64 10.90 -15.74 -10.10
CA ARG A 64 11.14 -14.82 -8.97
C ARG A 64 10.13 -14.91 -7.84
N HIS A 65 9.20 -15.86 -7.87
CA HIS A 65 8.16 -16.05 -6.83
C HIS A 65 8.72 -16.13 -5.41
N LEU A 66 9.79 -16.91 -5.21
CA LEU A 66 10.44 -17.04 -3.89
C LEU A 66 11.06 -15.73 -3.43
N GLU A 67 11.73 -15.02 -4.34
CA GLU A 67 12.34 -13.72 -4.04
C GLU A 67 11.27 -12.70 -3.63
N HIS A 68 10.16 -12.64 -4.38
CA HIS A 68 9.00 -11.81 -4.02
C HIS A 68 8.43 -12.23 -2.68
N CYS A 69 8.25 -13.53 -2.42
CA CYS A 69 7.74 -13.99 -1.14
C CYS A 69 8.64 -13.56 0.04
N VAL A 70 9.96 -13.72 -0.07
CA VAL A 70 10.93 -13.33 0.96
C VAL A 70 10.93 -11.82 1.18
N ASN A 71 10.95 -11.03 0.12
CA ASN A 71 10.86 -9.57 0.21
C ASN A 71 9.50 -9.12 0.77
N GLY A 72 8.44 -9.87 0.49
CA GLY A 72 7.11 -9.72 1.09
C GLY A 72 7.13 -9.86 2.59
N PHE A 73 7.64 -10.98 3.09
CA PHE A 73 7.77 -11.21 4.53
C PHE A 73 8.61 -10.13 5.22
N ARG A 74 9.66 -9.62 4.55
CA ARG A 74 10.44 -8.48 5.08
C ARG A 74 9.60 -7.21 5.15
N ALA A 75 8.80 -6.90 4.13
CA ALA A 75 7.87 -5.77 4.14
C ALA A 75 6.85 -5.92 5.27
N MET A 76 6.29 -7.11 5.46
CA MET A 76 5.34 -7.40 6.53
C MET A 76 5.99 -7.26 7.90
N GLY A 77 7.22 -7.74 8.07
CA GLY A 77 8.00 -7.53 9.28
C GLY A 77 8.16 -6.04 9.61
N VAL A 78 8.39 -5.19 8.60
CA VAL A 78 8.40 -3.73 8.80
C VAL A 78 7.04 -3.25 9.33
N ILE A 79 5.93 -3.60 8.65
CA ILE A 79 4.58 -3.21 9.08
C ILE A 79 4.31 -3.64 10.53
N GLN A 80 4.62 -4.89 10.87
CA GLN A 80 4.39 -5.42 12.21
C GLN A 80 5.26 -4.75 13.27
N LEU A 81 6.52 -4.44 12.98
CA LEU A 81 7.39 -3.73 13.91
C LEU A 81 6.89 -2.31 14.21
N TYR A 82 6.25 -1.64 13.24
CA TYR A 82 5.59 -0.34 13.48
C TYR A 82 4.38 -0.48 14.41
N LEU A 83 3.59 -1.54 14.27
CA LEU A 83 2.39 -1.77 15.07
C LEU A 83 2.65 -2.45 16.42
N LEU A 84 3.80 -3.11 16.59
CA LEU A 84 4.15 -3.90 17.77
C LEU A 84 3.99 -3.12 19.09
N PRO A 85 4.43 -1.85 19.22
CA PRO A 85 4.22 -1.09 20.45
C PRO A 85 2.75 -0.95 20.84
N LEU A 86 1.85 -0.78 19.86
CA LEU A 86 0.41 -0.70 20.11
C LEU A 86 -0.18 -2.04 20.55
N TRP A 87 0.26 -3.15 19.93
CA TRP A 87 -0.14 -4.49 20.34
C TRP A 87 0.28 -4.80 21.78
N ILE A 88 1.51 -4.42 22.16
CA ILE A 88 2.00 -4.55 23.54
C ILE A 88 1.17 -3.69 24.48
N ALA A 89 0.94 -2.42 24.15
CA ALA A 89 0.16 -1.50 24.98
C ALA A 89 -1.27 -2.00 25.21
N LEU A 90 -1.96 -2.44 24.15
CA LEU A 90 -3.29 -3.03 24.24
C LEU A 90 -3.29 -4.25 25.16
N SER A 91 -2.35 -5.18 24.93
CA SER A 91 -2.24 -6.42 25.72
C SER A 91 -2.01 -6.14 27.20
N LEU A 92 -1.14 -5.19 27.53
CA LEU A 92 -0.87 -4.79 28.91
C LEU A 92 -2.10 -4.16 29.56
N GLN A 93 -2.79 -3.24 28.87
CA GLN A 93 -3.98 -2.56 29.42
C GLN A 93 -5.12 -3.54 29.69
N VAL A 94 -5.46 -4.40 28.73
CA VAL A 94 -6.56 -5.37 28.94
C VAL A 94 -6.21 -6.39 30.01
N SER A 95 -4.94 -6.82 30.08
CA SER A 95 -4.49 -7.75 31.13
C SER A 95 -4.54 -7.10 32.52
N ALA A 96 -4.17 -5.82 32.63
CA ALA A 96 -4.27 -5.06 33.87
C ALA A 96 -5.74 -4.87 34.31
N ALA A 97 -6.67 -4.78 33.36
CA ALA A 97 -8.12 -4.78 33.59
C ALA A 97 -8.69 -6.17 33.91
N GLY A 98 -7.84 -7.20 34.06
CA GLY A 98 -8.24 -8.55 34.44
C GLY A 98 -8.68 -9.44 33.28
N PHE A 99 -8.48 -9.03 32.02
CA PHE A 99 -8.71 -9.90 30.87
C PHE A 99 -7.78 -11.12 30.94
N ARG A 100 -8.37 -12.32 30.81
CA ARG A 100 -7.62 -13.57 30.73
C ARG A 100 -7.89 -14.22 29.37
N PRO A 101 -6.87 -14.40 28.52
CA PRO A 101 -7.08 -14.98 27.20
C PRO A 101 -7.56 -16.44 27.31
N GLY A 102 -8.73 -16.72 26.72
CA GLY A 102 -9.25 -18.08 26.54
C GLY A 102 -8.69 -18.74 25.28
N ILE A 103 -9.15 -19.97 25.00
CA ILE A 103 -8.78 -20.71 23.79
C ILE A 103 -9.25 -19.99 22.52
N GLU A 104 -10.38 -19.30 22.59
CA GLU A 104 -10.96 -18.50 21.50
C GLU A 104 -10.05 -17.33 21.13
N THR A 105 -9.46 -16.67 22.14
CA THR A 105 -8.47 -15.61 21.93
C THR A 105 -7.22 -16.15 21.24
N LEU A 106 -6.74 -17.32 21.67
CA LEU A 106 -5.58 -17.97 21.05
C LEU A 106 -5.86 -18.37 19.60
N ILE A 107 -7.04 -18.91 19.32
CA ILE A 107 -7.50 -19.23 17.96
C ILE A 107 -7.60 -17.95 17.11
N GLY A 108 -8.19 -16.87 17.65
CA GLY A 108 -8.28 -15.58 16.98
C GLY A 108 -6.91 -15.00 16.64
N CYS A 109 -5.96 -15.06 17.58
CA CYS A 109 -4.57 -14.69 17.35
C CYS A 109 -3.93 -15.56 16.25
N ALA A 110 -4.13 -16.89 16.29
CA ALA A 110 -3.61 -17.79 15.28
C ALA A 110 -4.19 -17.48 13.88
N ILE A 111 -5.48 -17.16 13.78
CA ILE A 111 -6.13 -16.75 12.53
C ILE A 111 -5.55 -15.41 12.04
N CYS A 112 -5.40 -14.42 12.92
CA CYS A 112 -4.82 -13.13 12.54
C CYS A 112 -3.36 -13.26 12.08
N LEU A 113 -2.58 -14.13 12.74
CA LEU A 113 -1.22 -14.47 12.33
C LEU A 113 -1.20 -15.25 11.01
N ALA A 114 -2.19 -16.10 10.77
CA ALA A 114 -2.31 -16.86 9.55
C ALA A 114 -2.64 -15.97 8.34
N PHE A 115 -3.49 -14.98 8.57
CA PHE A 115 -3.84 -13.99 7.56
C PHE A 115 -3.31 -12.63 7.98
N LEU A 116 -1.98 -12.49 7.94
CA LEU A 116 -1.27 -11.26 8.33
C LEU A 116 -1.80 -9.98 7.66
N ALA A 117 -2.45 -10.07 6.49
CA ALA A 117 -3.14 -8.94 5.85
C ALA A 117 -4.26 -8.36 6.74
N PHE A 118 -4.93 -9.21 7.51
CA PHE A 118 -5.98 -8.81 8.44
C PHE A 118 -5.43 -8.18 9.72
N LEU A 119 -4.12 -8.23 10.03
CA LEU A 119 -3.61 -7.61 11.25
C LEU A 119 -3.88 -6.10 11.32
N ASN A 120 -3.89 -5.42 10.16
CA ASN A 120 -4.27 -4.01 10.07
C ASN A 120 -5.76 -3.76 10.38
N VAL A 121 -6.63 -4.76 10.16
CA VAL A 121 -8.06 -4.66 10.49
C VAL A 121 -8.32 -5.20 11.90
N ALA A 122 -7.58 -6.22 12.33
CA ALA A 122 -7.72 -6.88 13.60
C ALA A 122 -7.46 -5.92 14.77
N PHE A 123 -6.45 -5.05 14.66
CA PHE A 123 -6.15 -4.10 15.73
C PHE A 123 -7.34 -3.18 16.08
N PRO A 124 -7.89 -2.35 15.17
CA PRO A 124 -9.02 -1.48 15.50
C PRO A 124 -10.28 -2.25 15.90
N VAL A 125 -10.50 -3.46 15.34
CA VAL A 125 -11.60 -4.33 15.75
C VAL A 125 -11.43 -4.77 17.20
N LEU A 126 -10.25 -5.24 17.59
CA LEU A 126 -9.97 -5.67 18.96
C LEU A 126 -10.07 -4.52 19.95
N VAL A 127 -9.52 -3.34 19.63
CA VAL A 127 -9.66 -2.14 20.47
C VAL A 127 -11.14 -1.81 20.69
N THR A 128 -11.95 -1.87 19.62
CA THR A 128 -13.39 -1.63 19.70
C THR A 128 -14.07 -2.69 20.58
N LEU A 129 -13.82 -3.98 20.34
CA LEU A 129 -14.41 -5.07 21.10
C LEU A 129 -14.06 -4.98 22.60
N PHE A 130 -12.81 -4.66 22.95
CA PHE A 130 -12.40 -4.51 24.35
C PHE A 130 -13.00 -3.28 25.03
N SER A 131 -13.41 -2.26 24.28
CA SER A 131 -14.11 -1.09 24.81
C SER A 131 -15.63 -1.30 25.01
N LEU A 132 -16.18 -2.36 24.42
CA LEU A 132 -17.59 -2.70 24.55
C LEU A 132 -17.82 -3.58 25.79
N PRO A 133 -18.99 -3.47 26.46
CA PRO A 133 -19.29 -4.27 27.64
C PRO A 133 -19.73 -5.70 27.27
N VAL A 134 -18.91 -6.43 26.52
CA VAL A 134 -19.20 -7.81 26.09
C VAL A 134 -18.44 -8.79 26.97
N GLY A 135 -19.15 -9.71 27.64
CA GLY A 135 -18.53 -10.87 28.30
C GLY A 135 -17.87 -10.63 29.67
N GLY A 136 -18.22 -9.57 30.40
CA GLY A 136 -17.71 -9.34 31.76
C GLY A 136 -17.43 -7.89 32.13
N GLY A 137 -17.51 -6.97 31.16
CA GLY A 137 -17.29 -5.53 31.35
C GLY A 137 -16.33 -4.98 30.28
N PRO A 138 -16.23 -3.66 30.11
CA PRO A 138 -15.23 -3.08 29.23
C PRO A 138 -13.84 -3.30 29.83
N TYR A 139 -12.94 -3.92 29.05
CA TYR A 139 -11.54 -4.10 29.43
C TYR A 139 -10.66 -2.91 29.04
N LEU A 140 -11.23 -1.94 28.32
CA LEU A 140 -10.57 -0.74 27.85
C LEU A 140 -11.49 0.47 28.02
N GLU A 141 -11.00 1.51 28.66
CA GLU A 141 -11.75 2.76 28.77
C GLU A 141 -11.92 3.43 27.39
N ARG A 142 -13.02 4.16 27.19
CA ARG A 142 -13.31 4.80 25.90
C ARG A 142 -12.23 5.80 25.48
N GLY A 143 -11.64 6.51 26.44
CA GLY A 143 -10.54 7.45 26.19
C GLY A 143 -9.30 6.75 25.66
N ASP A 144 -8.89 5.65 26.31
CA ASP A 144 -7.76 4.83 25.88
C ASP A 144 -8.01 4.18 24.51
N ALA A 145 -9.23 3.68 24.27
CA ALA A 145 -9.62 3.12 22.99
C ALA A 145 -9.52 4.15 21.86
N ALA A 146 -10.04 5.36 22.08
CA ALA A 146 -9.95 6.45 21.10
C ALA A 146 -8.49 6.85 20.83
N TRP A 147 -7.66 6.94 21.88
CA TRP A 147 -6.24 7.23 21.76
C TRP A 147 -5.48 6.15 20.98
N MET A 148 -5.72 4.87 21.27
CA MET A 148 -5.11 3.75 20.55
C MET A 148 -5.52 3.72 19.08
N ILE A 149 -6.79 3.97 18.77
CA ILE A 149 -7.28 4.08 17.39
C ILE A 149 -6.60 5.26 16.69
N ALA A 150 -6.48 6.41 17.35
CA ALA A 150 -5.80 7.57 16.77
C ALA A 150 -4.33 7.29 16.46
N LEU A 151 -3.60 6.68 17.41
CA LEU A 151 -2.21 6.27 17.21
C LEU A 151 -2.07 5.22 16.09
N PHE A 152 -2.98 4.26 16.02
CA PHE A 152 -3.01 3.28 14.94
C PHE A 152 -3.12 3.97 13.57
N HIS A 153 -4.08 4.89 13.41
CA HIS A 153 -4.24 5.64 12.16
C HIS A 153 -3.02 6.51 11.85
N LEU A 154 -2.40 7.12 12.85
CA LEU A 154 -1.15 7.86 12.67
C LEU A 154 -0.01 6.97 12.15
N ILE A 155 0.13 5.76 12.69
CA ILE A 155 1.14 4.79 12.23
C ILE A 155 0.85 4.36 10.79
N ILE A 156 -0.39 4.00 10.46
CA ILE A 156 -0.81 3.66 9.09
C ILE A 156 -0.59 4.83 8.13
N PHE A 157 -0.80 6.06 8.58
CA PHE A 157 -0.52 7.26 7.81
C PHE A 157 0.99 7.45 7.53
N LEU A 158 1.87 7.16 8.48
CA LEU A 158 3.33 7.32 8.34
C LEU A 158 4.02 6.16 7.62
N LEU A 159 3.39 4.98 7.59
CA LEU A 159 3.96 3.75 7.05
C LEU A 159 4.37 3.87 5.56
N PRO A 160 3.58 4.47 4.64
CA PRO A 160 4.02 4.70 3.27
C PRO A 160 5.32 5.50 3.17
N ALA A 161 5.52 6.50 4.03
CA ALA A 161 6.74 7.29 4.06
C ALA A 161 7.98 6.44 4.45
N GLY A 162 7.83 5.50 5.39
CA GLY A 162 8.88 4.52 5.67
C GLY A 162 9.23 3.71 4.42
N PHE A 163 8.22 3.23 3.69
CA PHE A 163 8.47 2.52 2.44
C PHE A 163 8.98 3.39 1.29
N LEU A 164 8.78 4.71 1.29
CA LEU A 164 9.48 5.61 0.37
C LEU A 164 11.00 5.57 0.59
N ARG A 165 11.47 5.52 1.84
CA ARG A 165 12.89 5.32 2.13
C ARG A 165 13.40 3.97 1.66
N VAL A 166 12.58 2.91 1.81
CA VAL A 166 12.90 1.59 1.25
C VAL A 166 13.01 1.68 -0.27
N SER A 167 12.13 2.47 -0.90
CA SER A 167 12.14 2.64 -2.35
C SER A 167 13.40 3.37 -2.84
N ALA A 168 13.82 4.41 -2.13
CA ALA A 168 15.02 5.17 -2.45
C ALA A 168 16.33 4.40 -2.20
N THR A 169 16.36 3.50 -1.21
CA THR A 169 17.62 2.86 -0.76
C THR A 169 17.73 1.37 -1.08
N GLY A 170 16.62 0.72 -1.46
CA GLY A 170 16.51 -0.73 -1.63
C GLY A 170 16.56 -1.55 -0.34
N ARG A 171 16.68 -0.92 0.83
CA ARG A 171 16.92 -1.59 2.13
C ARG A 171 15.72 -1.46 3.06
N PHE A 172 15.12 -2.56 3.52
CA PHE A 172 13.98 -2.55 4.44
C PHE A 172 14.25 -1.84 5.78
N ARG A 173 15.48 -1.94 6.31
CA ARG A 173 15.88 -1.24 7.55
C ARG A 173 15.73 0.29 7.45
N SER A 174 15.78 0.85 6.24
CA SER A 174 15.63 2.29 6.04
C SER A 174 14.22 2.80 6.35
N ALA A 175 13.21 1.92 6.41
CA ALA A 175 11.86 2.30 6.80
C ALA A 175 11.84 3.03 8.14
N PHE A 176 12.62 2.54 9.11
CA PHE A 176 12.71 3.07 10.47
C PHE A 176 13.56 4.34 10.62
N GLN A 177 14.10 4.90 9.52
CA GLN A 177 14.89 6.15 9.57
C GLN A 177 13.96 7.37 9.63
N LEU A 178 13.12 7.45 10.67
CA LEU A 178 12.10 8.49 10.83
C LEU A 178 12.67 9.91 10.79
N THR A 179 13.90 10.11 11.26
CA THR A 179 14.62 11.40 11.19
C THR A 179 14.84 11.91 9.77
N ARG A 180 14.87 11.01 8.77
CA ARG A 180 14.98 11.35 7.35
C ARG A 180 13.63 11.33 6.64
N THR A 181 12.73 10.46 7.10
CA THR A 181 11.39 10.29 6.52
C THR A 181 10.46 11.45 6.85
N ILE A 182 10.39 11.89 8.12
CA ILE A 182 9.44 12.91 8.57
C ILE A 182 9.67 14.26 7.88
N PRO A 183 10.91 14.77 7.73
CA PRO A 183 11.14 16.02 7.00
C PRO A 183 10.64 16.00 5.56
N LEU A 184 10.74 14.86 4.87
CA LEU A 184 10.18 14.70 3.51
C LEU A 184 8.67 14.85 3.53
N VAL A 185 7.98 14.16 4.45
CA VAL A 185 6.53 14.23 4.60
C VAL A 185 6.10 15.66 4.93
N VAL A 186 6.78 16.35 5.85
CA VAL A 186 6.43 17.73 6.22
C VAL A 186 6.65 18.70 5.05
N ARG A 187 7.79 18.61 4.36
CA ARG A 187 8.11 19.50 3.22
C ARG A 187 7.19 19.26 2.01
N ARG A 188 6.72 18.03 1.80
CA ARG A 188 5.82 17.64 0.71
C ARG A 188 4.44 17.22 1.25
N PHE A 189 3.98 17.85 2.34
CA PHE A 189 2.78 17.41 3.07
C PHE A 189 1.54 17.33 2.19
N ARG A 190 1.31 18.35 1.37
CA ARG A 190 0.17 18.37 0.44
C ARG A 190 0.20 17.19 -0.53
N ASP A 191 1.35 16.92 -1.15
CA ASP A 191 1.51 15.83 -2.10
C ASP A 191 1.37 14.46 -1.41
N TYR A 192 1.94 14.33 -0.21
CA TYR A 192 1.83 13.12 0.60
C TYR A 192 0.38 12.81 1.01
N VAL A 193 -0.36 13.81 1.51
CA VAL A 193 -1.78 13.67 1.87
C VAL A 193 -2.62 13.36 0.64
N THR A 194 -2.33 14.01 -0.49
CA THR A 194 -2.99 13.72 -1.77
C THR A 194 -2.77 12.27 -2.18
N ALA A 195 -1.51 11.80 -2.18
CA ALA A 195 -1.17 10.42 -2.49
C ALA A 195 -1.87 9.44 -1.53
N TRP A 196 -1.89 9.74 -0.24
CA TRP A 196 -2.55 8.90 0.77
C TRP A 196 -4.06 8.79 0.53
N TRP A 197 -4.72 9.90 0.26
CA TRP A 197 -6.15 9.94 -0.02
C TRP A 197 -6.49 9.12 -1.27
N TYR A 198 -5.80 9.37 -2.39
CA TYR A 198 -6.05 8.61 -3.62
C TYR A 198 -5.70 7.13 -3.51
N ALA A 199 -4.63 6.77 -2.78
CA ALA A 199 -4.32 5.38 -2.47
C ALA A 199 -5.48 4.69 -1.73
N LEU A 200 -6.10 5.37 -0.75
CA LEU A 200 -7.30 4.85 -0.08
C LEU A 200 -8.45 4.64 -1.08
N PHE A 201 -8.75 5.62 -1.92
CA PHE A 201 -9.81 5.51 -2.94
C PHE A 201 -9.54 4.43 -3.99
N MET A 202 -8.28 4.11 -4.30
CA MET A 202 -7.95 3.04 -5.24
C MET A 202 -8.11 1.64 -4.62
N ASN A 203 -7.95 1.51 -3.30
CA ASN A 203 -8.02 0.22 -2.60
C ASN A 203 -9.41 -0.12 -2.02
N LEU A 204 -10.32 0.85 -1.88
CA LEU A 204 -11.69 0.62 -1.37
C LEU A 204 -12.65 -0.07 -2.37
N PRO A 205 -12.72 0.33 -3.66
CA PRO A 205 -13.66 -0.24 -4.64
C PRO A 205 -13.56 -1.76 -4.85
N PRO A 206 -12.37 -2.39 -4.74
CA PRO A 206 -12.23 -3.85 -4.75
C PRO A 206 -13.03 -4.60 -3.69
N LEU A 207 -13.21 -4.02 -2.51
CA LEU A 207 -13.80 -4.73 -1.36
C LEU A 207 -15.25 -5.20 -1.57
N PRO A 208 -16.20 -4.38 -2.07
CA PRO A 208 -17.57 -4.85 -2.35
C PRO A 208 -17.64 -5.88 -3.48
N LEU A 209 -16.61 -5.99 -4.31
CA LEU A 209 -16.53 -6.90 -5.46
C LEU A 209 -15.76 -8.17 -5.08
N LEU A 210 -16.13 -8.78 -3.96
CA LEU A 210 -15.45 -9.91 -3.29
C LEU A 210 -14.79 -10.95 -4.21
N PRO A 211 -15.48 -11.58 -5.20
CA PRO A 211 -14.84 -12.59 -6.04
C PRO A 211 -13.71 -12.03 -6.90
N PHE A 212 -13.71 -10.72 -7.18
CA PHE A 212 -12.71 -10.04 -7.98
C PHE A 212 -11.78 -9.14 -7.13
N ALA A 213 -12.01 -9.05 -5.81
CA ALA A 213 -11.22 -8.24 -4.90
C ALA A 213 -9.70 -8.52 -4.98
N PRO A 214 -9.21 -9.77 -5.13
CA PRO A 214 -7.78 -10.04 -5.25
C PRO A 214 -7.08 -9.26 -6.38
N TRP A 215 -7.71 -9.19 -7.55
CA TRP A 215 -7.20 -8.47 -8.72
C TRP A 215 -7.27 -6.96 -8.53
N GLY A 216 -8.39 -6.47 -8.01
CA GLY A 216 -8.56 -5.05 -7.71
C GLY A 216 -7.60 -4.56 -6.62
N MET A 217 -7.36 -5.36 -5.58
CA MET A 217 -6.38 -5.05 -4.53
C MET A 217 -4.95 -5.02 -5.10
N PHE A 218 -4.58 -5.97 -5.94
CA PHE A 218 -3.27 -5.93 -6.61
C PHE A 218 -3.11 -4.66 -7.46
N TRP A 219 -4.14 -4.30 -8.22
CA TRP A 219 -4.15 -3.07 -9.01
C TRP A 219 -4.00 -1.82 -8.15
N GLY A 220 -4.90 -1.63 -7.17
CA GLY A 220 -4.88 -0.50 -6.26
C GLY A 220 -3.56 -0.41 -5.49
N TYR A 221 -2.94 -1.56 -5.19
CA TYR A 221 -1.62 -1.63 -4.61
C TYR A 221 -0.53 -1.08 -5.54
N LEU A 222 -0.44 -1.53 -6.79
CA LEU A 222 0.53 -0.99 -7.77
C LEU A 222 0.35 0.52 -7.97
N SER A 223 -0.89 0.97 -8.14
CA SER A 223 -1.20 2.38 -8.32
C SER A 223 -0.78 3.21 -7.10
N SER A 224 -1.03 2.71 -5.89
CA SER A 224 -0.58 3.37 -4.65
C SER A 224 0.95 3.50 -4.59
N VAL A 225 1.67 2.44 -4.99
CA VAL A 225 3.15 2.48 -5.00
C VAL A 225 3.65 3.50 -6.03
N ALA A 226 3.10 3.53 -7.23
CA ALA A 226 3.45 4.51 -8.25
C ALA A 226 3.21 5.93 -7.73
N LEU A 227 2.03 6.17 -7.16
CA LEU A 227 1.57 7.45 -6.63
C LEU A 227 2.51 8.02 -5.55
N PHE A 228 2.87 7.21 -4.56
CA PHE A 228 3.82 7.62 -3.53
C PHE A 228 5.22 7.87 -4.12
N ASN A 229 5.69 7.04 -5.05
CA ASN A 229 7.03 7.19 -5.63
C ASN A 229 7.17 8.43 -6.55
N GLN A 230 6.08 8.99 -7.08
CA GLN A 230 6.12 10.30 -7.75
C GLN A 230 6.69 11.40 -6.83
N ILE A 231 6.42 11.32 -5.52
CA ILE A 231 6.95 12.28 -4.54
C ILE A 231 8.49 12.24 -4.48
N LEU A 232 9.10 11.06 -4.66
CA LEU A 232 10.55 10.89 -4.66
C LEU A 232 11.20 11.39 -5.96
N ILE A 233 10.57 11.16 -7.11
CA ILE A 233 11.08 11.64 -8.42
C ILE A 233 11.15 13.17 -8.45
N ASP A 234 10.20 13.81 -7.77
CA ASP A 234 10.11 15.26 -7.67
C ASP A 234 11.11 15.89 -6.68
N GLU A 235 11.84 15.10 -5.90
CA GLU A 235 12.76 15.63 -4.91
C GLU A 235 14.08 16.13 -5.55
N PRO A 236 14.41 17.44 -5.50
CA PRO A 236 15.61 17.98 -6.14
C PRO A 236 16.94 17.59 -5.45
N SER A 237 16.88 17.10 -4.21
CA SER A 237 18.02 17.03 -3.29
C SER A 237 18.86 15.74 -3.35
N GLY A 238 19.00 15.10 -4.51
CA GLY A 238 20.10 14.17 -4.80
C GLY A 238 20.27 12.94 -3.88
N HIS A 239 19.17 12.39 -3.35
CA HIS A 239 19.20 11.14 -2.56
C HIS A 239 18.54 9.95 -3.27
N GLY A 240 18.00 10.17 -4.48
CA GLY A 240 17.81 9.12 -5.48
C GLY A 240 19.00 9.15 -6.43
N PRO A 241 19.36 8.05 -7.11
CA PRO A 241 20.46 8.06 -8.06
C PRO A 241 20.33 9.25 -9.01
N ASP A 242 21.31 10.15 -9.01
CA ASP A 242 21.32 11.43 -9.73
C ASP A 242 21.15 11.32 -11.27
N ARG A 243 20.83 10.13 -11.79
CA ARG A 243 20.62 9.77 -13.20
C ARG A 243 19.17 9.62 -13.66
N ILE A 244 18.19 9.75 -12.78
CA ILE A 244 16.87 9.09 -13.02
C ILE A 244 15.82 9.98 -13.70
N ARG A 245 15.90 11.31 -13.60
CA ARG A 245 14.79 12.15 -14.09
C ARG A 245 14.53 12.06 -15.60
N GLY A 246 15.56 11.90 -16.42
CA GLY A 246 15.39 11.86 -17.88
C GLY A 246 15.07 10.47 -18.44
N GLU A 247 15.46 9.40 -17.74
CA GLU A 247 15.42 8.03 -18.27
C GLU A 247 14.59 7.06 -17.43
N SER A 248 14.09 7.50 -16.27
CA SER A 248 13.22 6.65 -15.46
C SER A 248 11.93 6.38 -16.19
N TRP A 249 11.51 5.12 -16.12
CA TRP A 249 10.31 4.69 -16.78
C TRP A 249 9.09 5.50 -16.27
N LEU A 250 9.00 5.76 -14.96
CA LEU A 250 7.87 6.48 -14.37
C LEU A 250 7.79 7.92 -14.89
N ALA A 251 8.92 8.63 -15.03
CA ALA A 251 8.94 9.96 -15.64
C ALA A 251 8.44 9.91 -17.10
N ARG A 252 8.93 8.97 -17.91
CA ARG A 252 8.46 8.81 -19.30
C ARG A 252 6.97 8.52 -19.39
N SER A 253 6.44 7.72 -18.46
CA SER A 253 5.01 7.38 -18.44
C SER A 253 4.11 8.54 -18.02
N LEU A 254 4.63 9.47 -17.21
CA LEU A 254 3.93 10.70 -16.84
C LEU A 254 3.89 11.70 -18.00
N ASP A 255 4.93 11.68 -18.85
CA ASP A 255 5.02 12.53 -20.04
C ASP A 255 4.34 11.91 -21.27
N ALA A 256 4.08 10.60 -21.26
CA ALA A 256 3.42 9.92 -22.36
C ALA A 256 1.95 10.34 -22.49
N PRO A 257 1.44 10.61 -23.71
CA PRO A 257 0.03 10.88 -23.89
C PRO A 257 -0.79 9.68 -23.41
N PRO A 258 -1.96 9.91 -22.79
CA PRO A 258 -2.82 8.82 -22.35
C PRO A 258 -3.15 7.92 -23.55
N PRO A 259 -3.29 6.60 -23.32
CA PRO A 259 -3.59 5.66 -24.39
C PRO A 259 -4.80 6.14 -25.20
N GLY A 260 -4.63 6.24 -26.52
CA GLY A 260 -5.68 6.72 -27.43
C GLY A 260 -6.94 5.83 -27.40
N PRO A 261 -8.06 6.30 -27.95
CA PRO A 261 -9.37 5.63 -27.87
C PRO A 261 -9.44 4.22 -28.49
N GLY A 262 -8.38 3.77 -29.17
CA GLY A 262 -8.25 2.42 -29.74
C GLY A 262 -7.63 1.38 -28.81
N VAL A 263 -7.04 1.77 -27.66
CA VAL A 263 -6.64 0.80 -26.64
C VAL A 263 -7.93 0.23 -26.07
N ARG A 264 -8.18 -1.06 -26.29
CA ARG A 264 -9.22 -1.80 -25.58
C ARG A 264 -8.80 -1.86 -24.12
N ILE A 265 -9.03 -0.77 -23.40
CA ILE A 265 -9.24 -0.82 -21.97
C ILE A 265 -10.46 -1.71 -21.88
N TRP A 266 -10.24 -3.00 -21.58
CA TRP A 266 -11.30 -3.87 -21.10
C TRP A 266 -12.15 -3.01 -20.17
N ARG A 267 -13.49 -3.09 -20.23
CA ARG A 267 -14.38 -2.41 -19.28
C ARG A 267 -14.12 -3.00 -17.88
N SER A 268 -12.94 -2.72 -17.37
CA SER A 268 -12.39 -3.14 -16.12
C SER A 268 -13.18 -2.31 -15.13
N PRO A 269 -14.00 -2.94 -14.28
CA PRO A 269 -14.78 -2.21 -13.29
C PRO A 269 -13.89 -1.40 -12.34
N TRP A 270 -12.57 -1.58 -12.41
CA TRP A 270 -11.55 -0.97 -11.58
C TRP A 270 -11.00 0.36 -12.09
N VAL A 271 -11.18 0.67 -13.37
CA VAL A 271 -10.70 1.94 -13.94
C VAL A 271 -11.75 3.03 -13.67
N ILE A 272 -11.75 3.55 -12.43
CA ILE A 272 -12.53 4.73 -12.07
C ILE A 272 -11.72 5.96 -12.49
N VAL A 273 -11.72 6.26 -13.78
CA VAL A 273 -11.25 7.56 -14.27
C VAL A 273 -12.48 8.41 -14.50
N PRO A 274 -12.72 9.48 -13.71
CA PRO A 274 -13.59 10.54 -14.18
C PRO A 274 -12.91 11.10 -15.43
N LEU A 275 -13.42 10.74 -16.61
CA LEU A 275 -12.92 11.30 -17.86
C LEU A 275 -12.92 12.81 -17.70
N PRO A 276 -11.79 13.51 -17.91
CA PRO A 276 -11.79 14.96 -17.88
C PRO A 276 -12.88 15.40 -18.84
N ARG A 277 -13.85 16.17 -18.34
CA ARG A 277 -14.84 16.82 -19.22
C ARG A 277 -14.00 17.50 -20.28
N ARG A 278 -14.12 17.06 -21.54
CA ARG A 278 -13.54 17.76 -22.68
C ARG A 278 -13.86 19.23 -22.43
N ARG A 279 -12.84 20.05 -22.12
CA ARG A 279 -12.96 21.47 -22.38
C ARG A 279 -13.20 21.50 -23.87
N GLN A 280 -14.46 21.65 -24.28
CA GLN A 280 -14.75 22.11 -25.61
C GLN A 280 -13.95 23.40 -25.70
N SER A 281 -12.84 23.35 -26.43
CA SER A 281 -12.18 24.54 -26.90
C SER A 281 -13.28 25.30 -27.61
N ALA A 282 -13.72 26.38 -26.98
CA ALA A 282 -14.48 27.42 -27.65
C ALA A 282 -13.46 28.10 -28.59
N GLU A 283 -13.17 27.43 -29.69
CA GLU A 283 -12.65 28.07 -30.88
C GLU A 283 -13.85 28.71 -31.57
N GLY A 284 -14.04 30.00 -31.25
CA GLY A 284 -14.67 30.97 -32.13
C GLY A 284 -13.60 31.86 -32.71
#